data_AF-A0AAD5HT87-F1
#
_entry.id   AF-A0AAD5HT87-F1
#
_cell.length_a   1.000
_cell.length_b   1.000
_cell.length_c   1.000
_cell.angle_alpha   90.00
_cell.angle_beta   90.00
_cell.angle_gamma   90.00
#
_symmetry.space_group_name_H-M   'P 1'
#
loop_
_entity.id
_entity.type
_entity.pdbx_description
1 polymer ?
#
loop_
_entity_poly.entity_id
_entity_poly.type
_entity_poly.pdbx_seq_one_letter_code
_entity_poly.pdbx_strand_id
1 'polypeptide(L)'
;MDGEVSLPQAKILSELPIALHKAGVSLQYFHLSSCLPVRSNLSDICSGLDISPDAAIWHDLQAAFQQLKGFELESVGWEYHKESQMFDVPPKERAFIEAYISTVLSGQCLENVEVDLSGYALGDRGSGWTEPCYIPGAFASINWPRIKYLDIKGLAFTEEELERFCRNLSPFLDDIFLEMINLWDGSWARALDILREKRMTNPELLVVMGDWRGGELGLVSSTGSPQWELRDETLPEKFRQYVRGKEGMENPANA
;
A
#
# COMPACT_ATOMS: atom_id res chain seq x y z
N MET A 1 -21.23 -19.59 4.49
CA MET A 1 -21.01 -19.24 5.91
C MET A 1 -20.32 -17.91 5.90
N ASP A 2 -21.03 -16.92 6.41
CA ASP A 2 -20.71 -15.51 6.33
C ASP A 2 -19.45 -15.18 7.12
N GLY A 3 -18.44 -14.62 6.45
CA GLY A 3 -17.23 -14.05 7.05
C GLY A 3 -17.52 -12.74 7.76
N GLU A 4 -18.52 -12.74 8.63
CA GLU A 4 -18.83 -11.62 9.50
C GLU A 4 -17.79 -11.64 10.64
N VAL A 5 -16.73 -10.82 10.49
CA VAL A 5 -15.78 -10.57 11.57
C VAL A 5 -16.59 -10.02 12.74
N SER A 6 -16.68 -10.80 13.82
CA SER A 6 -17.47 -10.38 14.98
C SER A 6 -16.85 -9.11 15.60
N LEU A 7 -17.67 -8.18 16.07
CA LEU A 7 -17.26 -6.94 16.78
C LEU A 7 -16.06 -7.09 17.76
N PRO A 8 -15.92 -8.20 18.52
CA PRO A 8 -14.75 -8.43 19.37
C PRO A 8 -13.41 -8.59 18.63
N GLN A 9 -13.43 -9.06 17.38
CA GLN A 9 -12.22 -9.30 16.57
C GLN A 9 -11.67 -8.01 15.95
N ALA A 10 -12.52 -7.08 15.51
CA ALA A 10 -12.04 -5.80 14.98
C ALA A 10 -11.34 -4.96 16.06
N LYS A 11 -11.90 -4.93 17.27
CA LYS A 11 -11.32 -4.19 18.40
C LYS A 11 -9.94 -4.70 18.83
N ILE A 12 -9.64 -5.98 18.62
CA ILE A 12 -8.34 -6.55 18.99
C ILE A 12 -7.19 -5.87 18.23
N LEU A 13 -7.46 -5.36 17.02
CA LEU A 13 -6.48 -4.68 16.18
C LEU A 13 -5.96 -3.38 16.80
N SER A 14 -6.74 -2.76 17.69
CA SER A 14 -6.31 -1.57 18.44
C SER A 14 -6.07 -1.86 19.92
N GLU A 15 -6.96 -2.59 20.59
CA GLU A 15 -6.91 -2.82 22.03
C GLU A 15 -5.69 -3.66 22.44
N LEU A 16 -5.32 -4.69 21.67
CA LEU A 16 -4.21 -5.57 22.03
C LEU A 16 -2.84 -4.86 21.96
N PRO A 17 -2.46 -4.17 20.86
CA PRO A 17 -1.24 -3.38 20.83
C PRO A 17 -1.14 -2.38 21.99
N ILE A 18 -2.24 -1.66 22.28
CA ILE A 18 -2.30 -0.67 23.36
C ILE A 18 -2.13 -1.35 24.73
N ALA A 19 -2.80 -2.47 24.98
CA ALA A 19 -2.70 -3.20 26.24
C ALA A 19 -1.29 -3.76 26.47
N LEU A 20 -0.65 -4.30 25.43
CA LEU A 20 0.75 -4.76 25.49
C LEU A 20 1.68 -3.60 25.84
N HIS A 21 1.53 -2.45 25.17
CA HIS A 21 2.32 -1.26 25.44
C HIS A 21 2.15 -0.78 26.89
N LYS A 22 0.90 -0.70 27.39
CA LYS A 22 0.59 -0.34 28.79
C LYS A 22 1.17 -1.32 29.81
N ALA A 23 1.34 -2.59 29.42
CA ALA A 23 2.02 -3.61 30.22
C ALA A 23 3.56 -3.54 30.13
N GLY A 24 4.12 -2.57 29.38
CA GLY A 24 5.56 -2.43 29.17
C GLY A 24 6.13 -3.41 28.13
N VAL A 25 5.28 -4.09 27.38
CA VAL A 25 5.69 -5.00 26.31
C VAL A 25 5.79 -4.23 25.00
N SER A 26 6.96 -4.30 24.36
CA SER A 26 7.18 -3.68 23.05
C SER A 26 6.89 -4.68 21.94
N LEU A 27 5.86 -4.39 21.13
CA LEU A 27 5.55 -5.18 19.94
C LEU A 27 6.64 -4.95 18.88
N GLN A 28 7.28 -6.03 18.43
CA GLN A 28 8.36 -5.97 17.43
C GLN A 28 7.87 -6.34 16.03
N TYR A 29 6.89 -7.23 15.94
CA TYR A 29 6.34 -7.73 14.69
C TYR A 29 4.83 -7.80 14.80
N PHE A 30 4.13 -7.37 13.75
CA PHE A 30 2.69 -7.36 13.72
C PHE A 30 2.19 -7.79 12.35
N HIS A 31 1.53 -8.94 12.33
CA HIS A 31 1.04 -9.60 11.13
C HIS A 31 -0.48 -9.67 11.17
N LEU A 32 -1.13 -9.20 10.11
CA LEU A 32 -2.57 -9.15 9.96
C LEU A 32 -2.99 -9.95 8.72
N SER A 33 -3.32 -11.23 8.91
CA SER A 33 -3.90 -12.08 7.87
C SER A 33 -5.43 -11.95 7.85
N SER A 34 -6.02 -11.41 6.78
CA SER A 34 -7.49 -11.42 6.58
C SER A 34 -8.33 -10.85 7.73
N CYS A 35 -7.74 -9.99 8.58
CA CYS A 35 -8.38 -9.48 9.82
C CYS A 35 -9.02 -8.10 9.67
N LEU A 36 -8.70 -7.35 8.60
CA LEU A 36 -9.36 -6.06 8.36
C LEU A 36 -10.83 -6.31 7.99
N PRO A 37 -11.80 -5.73 8.73
CA PRO A 37 -13.22 -5.87 8.44
C PRO A 37 -13.55 -5.55 6.98
N VAL A 38 -14.24 -6.48 6.33
CA VAL A 38 -14.50 -6.44 4.89
C VAL A 38 -15.94 -5.98 4.58
N ARG A 39 -16.84 -6.11 5.56
CA ARG A 39 -18.27 -5.86 5.42
C ARG A 39 -18.75 -4.95 6.53
N SER A 40 -18.67 -3.64 6.31
CA SER A 40 -19.09 -2.58 7.25
C SER A 40 -18.41 -2.66 8.63
N ASN A 41 -18.38 -1.53 9.34
CA ASN A 41 -17.81 -1.42 10.69
C ASN A 41 -16.28 -1.47 10.77
N LEU A 42 -15.54 -0.88 9.81
CA LEU A 42 -14.13 -0.52 10.04
C LEU A 42 -13.98 0.51 11.17
N SER A 43 -15.06 1.25 11.49
CA SER A 43 -15.18 1.97 12.74
C SER A 43 -15.03 1.10 13.99
N ASP A 44 -15.16 -0.23 13.90
CA ASP A 44 -14.96 -1.14 15.03
C ASP A 44 -13.49 -1.51 15.26
N ILE A 45 -12.59 -1.25 14.30
CA ILE A 45 -11.14 -1.28 14.55
C ILE A 45 -10.83 -0.36 15.74
N CYS A 46 -11.49 0.80 15.78
CA CYS A 46 -11.43 1.77 16.86
C CYS A 46 -12.86 2.15 17.30
N SER A 47 -13.54 1.23 18.00
CA SER A 47 -14.98 1.38 18.30
C SER A 47 -15.33 2.72 18.95
N GLY A 48 -16.18 3.51 18.27
CA GLY A 48 -16.91 4.65 18.84
C GLY A 48 -16.28 6.03 18.69
N LEU A 49 -15.35 6.27 17.77
CA LEU A 49 -14.53 7.50 17.80
C LEU A 49 -14.39 8.30 16.50
N ASP A 50 -14.09 9.57 16.75
CA ASP A 50 -13.68 10.63 15.83
C ASP A 50 -12.46 10.20 15.00
N ILE A 51 -12.54 10.41 13.68
CA ILE A 51 -11.44 10.15 12.72
C ILE A 51 -10.40 11.29 12.78
N SER A 52 -10.65 12.34 13.58
CA SER A 52 -9.68 13.41 13.77
C SER A 52 -8.32 12.82 14.20
N PRO A 53 -7.21 13.28 13.58
CA PRO A 53 -5.86 12.83 13.95
C PRO A 53 -5.53 13.03 15.44
N ASP A 54 -6.24 13.93 16.11
CA ASP A 54 -6.06 14.28 17.53
C ASP A 54 -6.80 13.33 18.49
N ALA A 55 -7.55 12.34 17.98
CA ALA A 55 -8.24 11.40 18.84
C ALA A 55 -7.22 10.56 19.64
N ALA A 56 -7.42 10.48 20.96
CA ALA A 56 -6.49 9.82 21.88
C ALA A 56 -6.15 8.37 21.51
N ILE A 57 -7.08 7.67 20.84
CA ILE A 57 -6.86 6.29 20.40
C ILE A 57 -5.74 6.17 19.35
N TRP A 58 -5.61 7.14 18.44
CA TRP A 58 -4.55 7.13 17.42
C TRP A 58 -3.18 7.40 18.04
N HIS A 59 -3.12 8.28 19.05
CA HIS A 59 -1.89 8.49 19.82
C HIS A 59 -1.50 7.27 20.65
N ASP A 60 -2.45 6.60 21.31
CA ASP A 60 -2.21 5.36 22.04
C ASP A 60 -1.70 4.25 21.10
N LEU A 61 -2.28 4.13 19.89
CA LEU A 61 -1.81 3.19 18.87
C LEU A 61 -0.42 3.54 18.35
N GLN A 62 -0.17 4.81 18.05
CA GLN A 62 1.13 5.27 17.59
C GLN A 62 2.23 4.94 18.62
N ALA A 63 1.94 5.17 19.91
CA ALA A 63 2.85 4.80 21.00
C ALA A 63 3.07 3.28 21.07
N ALA A 64 2.01 2.48 20.86
CA ALA A 64 2.09 1.03 20.87
C ALA A 64 2.96 0.47 19.72
N PHE A 65 2.93 1.10 18.54
CA PHE A 65 3.71 0.68 17.37
C PHE A 65 5.07 1.37 17.22
N GLN A 66 5.47 2.23 18.16
CA GLN A 66 6.71 3.02 18.05
C GLN A 66 7.98 2.16 17.92
N GLN A 67 7.97 0.96 18.51
CA GLN A 67 9.09 0.00 18.50
C GLN A 67 8.93 -1.12 17.46
N LEU A 68 7.91 -1.03 16.60
CA LEU A 68 7.62 -2.03 15.58
C LEU A 68 8.73 -2.06 14.53
N LYS A 69 9.20 -3.27 14.20
CA LYS A 69 10.23 -3.54 13.19
C LYS A 69 9.68 -4.22 11.95
N GLY A 70 8.63 -5.03 12.10
CA GLY A 70 7.97 -5.71 10.99
C GLY A 70 6.48 -5.47 11.02
N PHE A 71 5.92 -5.07 9.88
CA PHE A 71 4.48 -4.98 9.68
C PHE A 71 4.10 -5.73 8.41
N GLU A 72 3.10 -6.58 8.51
CA GLU A 72 2.57 -7.35 7.38
C GLU A 72 1.04 -7.27 7.40
N LEU A 73 0.48 -6.80 6.31
CA LEU A 73 -0.95 -6.78 6.05
C LEU A 73 -1.21 -7.60 4.79
N GLU A 74 -1.71 -8.81 4.97
CA GLU A 74 -2.15 -9.64 3.85
C GLU A 74 -3.59 -9.29 3.50
N SER A 75 -3.85 -9.22 2.19
CA SER A 75 -5.21 -9.08 1.70
C SER A 75 -6.09 -10.27 2.12
N VAL A 76 -7.40 -10.04 2.17
CA VAL A 76 -8.37 -11.15 2.08
C VAL A 76 -8.20 -11.79 0.70
N GLY A 77 -7.31 -12.78 0.64
CA GLY A 77 -6.87 -13.36 -0.62
C GLY A 77 -8.02 -13.91 -1.45
N TRP A 78 -7.78 -13.99 -2.75
CA TRP A 78 -8.49 -14.82 -3.72
C TRP A 78 -8.76 -16.25 -3.20
N GLU A 79 -7.93 -16.73 -2.27
CA GLU A 79 -7.92 -18.10 -1.77
C GLU A 79 -9.09 -18.42 -0.81
N TYR A 80 -9.63 -17.42 -0.10
CA TYR A 80 -10.74 -17.66 0.85
C TYR A 80 -12.13 -17.55 0.21
N HIS A 81 -12.23 -16.91 -0.95
CA HIS A 81 -13.47 -16.79 -1.69
C HIS A 81 -13.30 -17.37 -3.10
N LYS A 82 -13.92 -18.53 -3.35
CA LYS A 82 -14.06 -19.15 -4.68
C LYS A 82 -14.68 -18.22 -5.76
N GLU A 83 -15.16 -17.06 -5.35
CA GLU A 83 -15.57 -15.96 -6.19
C GLU A 83 -14.78 -14.74 -5.73
N SER A 84 -14.18 -13.99 -6.66
CA SER A 84 -13.61 -12.66 -6.43
C SER A 84 -14.69 -11.76 -5.80
N GLN A 85 -14.82 -11.78 -4.48
CA GLN A 85 -15.62 -10.81 -3.75
C GLN A 85 -14.75 -9.58 -3.64
N MET A 86 -14.77 -8.74 -4.68
CA MET A 86 -14.33 -7.37 -4.54
C MET A 86 -15.37 -6.64 -3.70
N PHE A 87 -14.90 -5.96 -2.65
CA PHE A 87 -15.75 -5.29 -1.68
C PHE A 87 -15.68 -3.79 -1.93
N ASP A 88 -16.84 -3.18 -2.18
CA ASP A 88 -16.93 -1.73 -2.22
C ASP A 88 -16.83 -1.19 -0.79
N VAL A 89 -15.67 -0.64 -0.45
CA VAL A 89 -15.45 0.04 0.83
C VAL A 89 -15.89 1.50 0.68
N PRO A 90 -16.93 1.95 1.40
CA PRO A 90 -17.39 3.34 1.35
C PRO A 90 -16.28 4.33 1.72
N PRO A 91 -16.28 5.57 1.17
CA PRO A 91 -15.22 6.56 1.44
C PRO A 91 -14.94 6.81 2.94
N LYS A 92 -15.98 6.84 3.77
CA LYS A 92 -15.85 7.01 5.22
C LYS A 92 -15.10 5.85 5.88
N GLU A 93 -15.31 4.63 5.41
CA GLU A 93 -14.69 3.42 5.92
C GLU A 93 -13.23 3.33 5.45
N ARG A 94 -12.93 3.82 4.24
CA ARG A 94 -11.54 3.98 3.76
C ARG A 94 -10.73 4.91 4.64
N ALA A 95 -11.33 6.00 5.12
CA ALA A 95 -10.65 6.91 6.03
C ALA A 95 -10.20 6.22 7.33
N PHE A 96 -10.93 5.21 7.82
CA PHE A 96 -10.49 4.41 8.97
C PHE A 96 -9.34 3.47 8.63
N ILE A 97 -9.38 2.80 7.47
CA ILE A 97 -8.27 1.98 6.98
C ILE A 97 -7.02 2.84 6.82
N GLU A 98 -7.17 4.00 6.17
CA GLU A 98 -6.10 4.95 5.96
C GLU A 98 -5.53 5.45 7.29
N ALA A 99 -6.36 5.88 8.24
CA ALA A 99 -5.90 6.34 9.56
C ALA A 99 -5.16 5.23 10.33
N TYR A 100 -5.68 4.00 10.31
CA TYR A 100 -5.05 2.87 10.96
C TYR A 100 -3.70 2.52 10.34
N ILE A 101 -3.65 2.34 9.01
CA ILE A 101 -2.42 2.04 8.28
C ILE A 101 -1.41 3.17 8.48
N SER A 102 -1.82 4.44 8.35
CA SER A 102 -0.97 5.60 8.60
C SER A 102 -0.34 5.55 10.00
N THR A 103 -1.14 5.19 11.01
CA THR A 103 -0.68 5.11 12.40
C THR A 103 0.39 4.05 12.57
N VAL A 104 0.16 2.84 12.04
CA VAL A 104 1.11 1.73 12.11
C VAL A 104 2.39 2.06 11.33
N LEU A 105 2.26 2.58 10.11
CA LEU A 105 3.37 2.89 9.22
C LEU A 105 4.19 4.12 9.66
N SER A 106 3.68 4.95 10.58
CA SER A 106 4.43 6.10 11.12
C SER A 106 5.64 5.72 11.99
N GLY A 107 5.76 4.44 12.37
CA GLY A 107 6.84 3.91 13.19
C GLY A 107 8.23 4.11 12.58
N GLN A 108 9.15 4.72 13.34
CA GLN A 108 10.52 5.02 12.89
C GLN A 108 11.48 3.81 12.98
N CYS A 109 11.04 2.72 13.63
CA CYS A 109 11.84 1.51 13.81
C CYS A 109 11.56 0.44 12.73
N LEU A 110 10.65 0.70 11.78
CA LEU A 110 10.26 -0.25 10.75
C LEU A 110 11.45 -0.62 9.85
N GLU A 111 11.67 -1.93 9.74
CA GLU A 111 12.71 -2.55 8.90
C GLU A 111 12.08 -3.36 7.75
N ASN A 112 10.90 -3.96 7.97
CA ASN A 112 10.19 -4.76 6.98
C ASN A 112 8.72 -4.34 6.95
N VAL A 113 8.22 -4.00 5.76
CA VAL A 113 6.81 -3.63 5.57
C VAL A 113 6.28 -4.38 4.37
N GLU A 114 5.18 -5.11 4.57
CA GLU A 114 4.40 -5.75 3.52
C GLU A 114 2.94 -5.28 3.65
N VAL A 115 2.39 -4.74 2.57
CA VAL A 115 1.01 -4.21 2.53
C VAL A 115 0.33 -4.62 1.24
N ASP A 116 -0.59 -5.58 1.32
CA ASP A 116 -1.41 -6.01 0.19
C ASP A 116 -2.86 -5.52 0.35
N LEU A 117 -3.18 -4.46 -0.40
CA LEU A 117 -4.52 -3.89 -0.48
C LEU A 117 -5.27 -4.29 -1.77
N SER A 118 -4.76 -5.26 -2.53
CA SER A 118 -5.39 -5.68 -3.79
C SER A 118 -6.81 -6.23 -3.63
N GLY A 119 -7.13 -6.83 -2.48
CA GLY A 119 -8.48 -7.29 -2.12
C GLY A 119 -9.45 -6.19 -1.69
N TYR A 120 -8.96 -4.96 -1.45
CA TYR A 120 -9.75 -3.81 -1.00
C TYR A 120 -10.06 -2.80 -2.12
N ALA A 121 -9.76 -3.18 -3.36
CA ALA A 121 -9.96 -2.38 -4.56
C ALA A 121 -11.43 -2.49 -5.06
N LEU A 122 -11.99 -1.40 -5.65
CA LEU A 122 -13.39 -1.35 -6.10
C LEU A 122 -13.61 -2.13 -7.38
N GLY A 123 -14.15 -3.34 -7.29
CA GLY A 123 -14.57 -4.09 -8.46
C GLY A 123 -15.92 -3.64 -8.99
N ASP A 124 -16.00 -3.17 -10.24
CA ASP A 124 -17.23 -3.32 -11.01
C ASP A 124 -17.24 -4.75 -11.57
N ARG A 125 -18.12 -5.60 -10.99
CA ARG A 125 -18.31 -7.01 -11.38
C ARG A 125 -18.63 -7.18 -12.86
N GLY A 126 -19.12 -6.15 -13.54
CA GLY A 126 -19.47 -6.20 -14.96
C GLY A 126 -18.32 -5.94 -15.92
N SER A 127 -17.24 -5.29 -15.48
CA SER A 127 -16.17 -4.79 -16.37
C SER A 127 -14.84 -5.49 -16.21
N GLY A 128 -14.65 -6.31 -15.16
CA GLY A 128 -13.34 -6.89 -14.84
C GLY A 128 -12.33 -5.83 -14.36
N TRP A 129 -12.81 -4.62 -14.07
CA TRP A 129 -12.01 -3.51 -13.58
C TRP A 129 -12.12 -3.39 -12.07
N THR A 130 -10.97 -3.14 -11.45
CA THR A 130 -10.88 -2.87 -10.02
C THR A 130 -10.21 -1.53 -9.81
N GLU A 131 -10.90 -0.55 -9.21
CA GLU A 131 -10.30 0.72 -8.77
C GLU A 131 -9.32 0.40 -7.64
N PRO A 132 -8.02 0.58 -7.83
CA PRO A 132 -7.04 0.32 -6.79
C PRO A 132 -7.29 1.22 -5.57
N CYS A 133 -6.89 0.74 -4.39
CA CYS A 133 -7.17 1.44 -3.14
C CYS A 133 -6.34 2.75 -3.09
N TYR A 134 -7.01 3.90 -3.10
CA TYR A 134 -6.37 5.19 -2.89
C TYR A 134 -6.41 5.57 -1.41
N ILE A 135 -5.25 5.53 -0.76
CA ILE A 135 -5.04 5.94 0.63
C ILE A 135 -3.83 6.90 0.70
N PRO A 136 -3.93 8.08 0.08
CA PRO A 136 -2.79 8.97 -0.14
C PRO A 136 -2.07 9.40 1.14
N GLY A 137 -2.83 9.61 2.22
CA GLY A 137 -2.32 10.03 3.53
C GLY A 137 -1.45 8.97 4.21
N ALA A 138 -1.69 7.68 3.95
CA ALA A 138 -0.92 6.60 4.56
C ALA A 138 0.56 6.64 4.19
N PHE A 139 0.87 7.01 2.95
CA PHE A 139 2.24 7.00 2.42
C PHE A 139 2.85 8.40 2.25
N ALA A 140 2.04 9.46 2.23
CA ALA A 140 2.51 10.82 1.97
C ALA A 140 3.54 11.36 2.98
N SER A 141 3.47 10.93 4.24
CA SER A 141 4.34 11.44 5.34
C SER A 141 5.35 10.41 5.85
N ILE A 142 5.53 9.31 5.13
CA ILE A 142 6.39 8.23 5.58
C ILE A 142 7.86 8.66 5.48
N ASN A 143 8.57 8.41 6.57
CA ASN A 143 10.02 8.46 6.65
C ASN A 143 10.47 7.22 7.42
N TRP A 144 11.01 6.23 6.70
CA TRP A 144 11.51 4.99 7.29
C TRP A 144 13.03 4.96 7.25
N PRO A 145 13.72 5.49 8.26
CA PRO A 145 15.18 5.56 8.25
C PRO A 145 15.87 4.18 8.32
N ARG A 146 15.12 3.11 8.62
CA ARG A 146 15.63 1.75 8.83
C ARG A 146 15.03 0.71 7.89
N ILE A 147 14.17 1.10 6.94
CA ILE A 147 13.55 0.14 6.03
C ILE A 147 14.62 -0.58 5.21
N LYS A 148 14.48 -1.90 5.13
CA LYS A 148 15.32 -2.83 4.35
C LYS A 148 14.48 -3.58 3.31
N TYR A 149 13.28 -3.98 3.71
CA TYR A 149 12.35 -4.70 2.86
C TYR A 149 11.02 -3.96 2.77
N LEU A 150 10.55 -3.75 1.55
CA LEU A 150 9.27 -3.13 1.27
C LEU A 150 8.53 -3.91 0.18
N ASP A 151 7.35 -4.41 0.50
CA ASP A 151 6.40 -4.96 -0.46
C ASP A 151 5.07 -4.20 -0.35
N ILE A 152 4.66 -3.54 -1.43
CA ILE A 152 3.38 -2.87 -1.49
C ILE A 152 2.60 -3.28 -2.73
N LYS A 153 1.32 -3.55 -2.52
CA LYS A 153 0.46 -4.13 -3.54
C LYS A 153 -0.94 -3.55 -3.55
N GLY A 154 -1.45 -3.28 -4.77
CA GLY A 154 -2.84 -2.87 -4.98
C GLY A 154 -3.15 -1.42 -4.58
N LEU A 155 -2.15 -0.55 -4.64
CA LEU A 155 -2.26 0.87 -4.29
C LEU A 155 -2.36 1.76 -5.53
N ALA A 156 -2.96 2.93 -5.32
CA ALA A 156 -2.94 4.00 -6.31
C ALA A 156 -2.21 5.25 -5.79
N PHE A 157 -1.52 5.96 -6.70
CA PHE A 157 -0.79 7.20 -6.41
C PHE A 157 -1.04 8.23 -7.52
N THR A 158 -0.93 9.51 -7.18
CA THR A 158 -0.58 10.56 -8.16
C THR A 158 0.94 10.58 -8.39
N GLU A 159 1.39 11.24 -9.46
CA GLU A 159 2.84 11.41 -9.74
C GLU A 159 3.58 12.04 -8.56
N GLU A 160 3.02 13.10 -7.94
CA GLU A 160 3.66 13.78 -6.82
C GLU A 160 3.81 12.88 -5.59
N GLU A 161 2.78 12.08 -5.29
CA GLU A 161 2.79 11.16 -4.15
C GLU A 161 3.77 10.01 -4.38
N LEU A 162 3.80 9.44 -5.57
CA LEU A 162 4.72 8.36 -5.92
C LEU A 162 6.17 8.87 -5.93
N GLU A 163 6.42 10.07 -6.47
CA GLU A 163 7.72 10.73 -6.42
C GLU A 163 8.20 10.91 -4.99
N ARG A 164 7.36 11.48 -4.12
CA ARG A 164 7.67 11.71 -2.71
C ARG A 164 7.93 10.40 -1.97
N PHE A 165 7.07 9.40 -2.18
CA PHE A 165 7.21 8.06 -1.61
C PHE A 165 8.56 7.45 -1.98
N CYS A 166 8.87 7.39 -3.28
CA CYS A 166 10.14 6.86 -3.78
C CYS A 166 11.34 7.63 -3.22
N ARG A 167 11.30 8.96 -3.11
CA ARG A 167 12.42 9.74 -2.54
C ARG A 167 12.69 9.39 -1.08
N ASN A 168 11.64 9.27 -0.29
CA ASN A 168 11.71 9.07 1.17
C ASN A 168 12.14 7.66 1.58
N LEU A 169 12.23 6.71 0.65
CA LEU A 169 12.76 5.37 0.97
C LEU A 169 14.21 5.44 1.44
N SER A 170 14.56 4.62 2.42
CA SER A 170 15.90 4.51 2.97
C SER A 170 16.96 4.27 1.88
N PRO A 171 18.17 4.86 2.00
CA PRO A 171 19.29 4.50 1.14
C PRO A 171 19.83 3.08 1.41
N PHE A 172 19.43 2.47 2.53
CA PHE A 172 19.81 1.11 2.93
C PHE A 172 18.72 0.07 2.60
N LEU A 173 17.79 0.41 1.71
CA LEU A 173 16.79 -0.53 1.24
C LEU A 173 17.49 -1.64 0.44
N ASP A 174 17.20 -2.89 0.79
CA ASP A 174 17.73 -4.10 0.14
C ASP A 174 16.76 -4.57 -0.95
N ASP A 175 15.45 -4.57 -0.65
CA ASP A 175 14.43 -5.03 -1.58
C ASP A 175 13.22 -4.09 -1.62
N ILE A 176 12.69 -3.88 -2.82
CA ILE A 176 11.41 -3.21 -3.06
C ILE A 176 10.57 -3.96 -4.10
N PHE A 177 9.36 -4.32 -3.70
CA PHE A 177 8.34 -4.95 -4.53
C PHE A 177 7.17 -3.97 -4.65
N LEU A 178 6.90 -3.57 -5.90
CA LEU A 178 5.81 -2.69 -6.27
C LEU A 178 4.89 -3.46 -7.21
N GLU A 179 3.81 -4.02 -6.68
CA GLU A 179 2.86 -4.84 -7.45
C GLU A 179 1.49 -4.16 -7.60
N MET A 180 0.86 -4.26 -8.77
CA MET A 180 -0.46 -3.68 -9.02
C MET A 180 -0.57 -2.20 -8.64
N ILE A 181 0.50 -1.43 -8.85
CA ILE A 181 0.53 0.00 -8.56
C ILE A 181 -0.09 0.78 -9.73
N ASN A 182 -1.06 1.63 -9.42
CA ASN A 182 -1.75 2.44 -10.42
C ASN A 182 -1.41 3.92 -10.26
N LEU A 183 -0.99 4.55 -11.36
CA LEU A 183 -0.81 5.99 -11.41
C LEU A 183 -2.12 6.66 -11.87
N TRP A 184 -2.81 7.31 -10.93
CA TRP A 184 -4.10 7.94 -11.20
C TRP A 184 -3.99 9.15 -12.12
N ASP A 185 -2.93 9.92 -11.93
CA ASP A 185 -2.65 11.15 -12.66
C ASP A 185 -1.13 11.38 -12.75
N GLY A 186 -0.69 11.88 -13.90
CA GLY A 186 0.71 12.19 -14.21
C GLY A 186 1.51 11.07 -14.89
N SER A 187 2.83 11.14 -14.74
CA SER A 187 3.84 10.32 -15.41
C SER A 187 4.65 9.42 -14.47
N TRP A 188 5.07 8.26 -14.96
CA TRP A 188 6.01 7.39 -14.24
C TRP A 188 7.46 7.90 -14.26
N ALA A 189 7.79 8.89 -15.11
CA ALA A 189 9.15 9.28 -15.42
C ALA A 189 9.99 9.58 -14.17
N ARG A 190 9.47 10.41 -13.25
CA ARG A 190 10.19 10.82 -12.03
C ARG A 190 10.42 9.67 -11.06
N ALA A 191 9.41 8.82 -10.85
CA ALA A 191 9.55 7.65 -10.00
C ALA A 191 10.61 6.68 -10.54
N LEU A 192 10.63 6.46 -11.86
CA LEU A 192 11.64 5.62 -12.51
C LEU A 192 13.06 6.18 -12.34
N ASP A 193 13.25 7.49 -12.49
CA ASP A 193 14.56 8.13 -12.29
C ASP A 193 15.07 7.94 -10.87
N ILE A 194 14.21 8.13 -9.86
CA ILE A 194 14.55 7.97 -8.44
C ILE A 194 14.91 6.52 -8.13
N LEU A 195 14.11 5.55 -8.59
CA LEU A 195 14.39 4.13 -8.37
C LEU A 195 15.69 3.70 -9.05
N ARG A 196 15.96 4.21 -10.26
CA ARG A 196 17.23 3.99 -10.95
C ARG A 196 18.40 4.57 -10.15
N GLU A 197 18.31 5.81 -9.66
CA GLU A 197 19.35 6.44 -8.86
C GLU A 197 19.66 5.65 -7.57
N LYS A 198 18.63 5.18 -6.87
CA LYS A 198 18.81 4.33 -5.68
C LYS A 198 19.52 3.03 -6.01
N ARG A 199 19.15 2.36 -7.11
CA ARG A 199 19.85 1.14 -7.54
C ARG A 199 21.29 1.41 -8.00
N MET A 200 21.55 2.55 -8.64
CA MET A 200 22.93 2.92 -8.99
C MET A 200 23.79 3.18 -7.74
N THR A 201 23.16 3.66 -6.66
CA THR A 201 23.81 3.90 -5.36
C THR A 201 23.98 2.61 -4.56
N ASN A 202 22.99 1.71 -4.61
CA ASN A 202 23.00 0.38 -4.02
C ASN A 202 22.79 -0.69 -5.11
N PRO A 203 23.87 -1.21 -5.74
CA PRO A 203 23.75 -2.18 -6.84
C PRO A 203 23.06 -3.50 -6.47
N GLU A 204 23.04 -3.85 -5.18
CA GLU A 204 22.36 -5.04 -4.65
C GLU A 204 20.86 -4.83 -4.44
N LEU A 205 20.36 -3.58 -4.54
CA LEU A 205 18.93 -3.27 -4.41
C LEU A 205 18.12 -4.02 -5.47
N LEU A 206 17.28 -4.94 -5.01
CA LEU A 206 16.31 -5.61 -5.85
C LEU A 206 15.07 -4.72 -6.00
N VAL A 207 14.78 -4.34 -7.25
CA VAL A 207 13.54 -3.63 -7.61
C VAL A 207 12.68 -4.55 -8.47
N VAL A 208 11.53 -4.95 -7.94
CA VAL A 208 10.52 -5.76 -8.64
C VAL A 208 9.28 -4.92 -8.89
N MET A 209 8.81 -5.00 -10.13
CA MET A 209 7.76 -4.13 -10.66
C MET A 209 6.77 -4.99 -11.44
N GLY A 210 5.59 -5.21 -10.86
CA GLY A 210 4.55 -6.10 -11.39
C GLY A 210 3.24 -5.36 -11.64
N ASP A 211 2.62 -5.55 -12.80
CA ASP A 211 1.26 -5.07 -13.12
C ASP A 211 1.02 -3.57 -12.89
N TRP A 212 2.01 -2.72 -13.23
CA TRP A 212 1.88 -1.27 -13.15
C TRP A 212 0.90 -0.72 -14.19
N ARG A 213 0.16 0.34 -13.83
CA ARG A 213 -0.91 0.93 -14.64
C ARG A 213 -0.92 2.45 -14.56
N GLY A 214 -1.65 3.10 -15.46
CA GLY A 214 -1.78 4.56 -15.46
C GLY A 214 -0.60 5.27 -16.13
N GLY A 215 -0.75 6.57 -16.37
CA GLY A 215 0.23 7.37 -17.11
C GLY A 215 0.50 6.79 -18.52
N GLU A 216 1.77 6.55 -18.83
CA GLU A 216 2.22 5.99 -20.11
C GLU A 216 1.76 4.54 -20.32
N LEU A 217 1.48 3.81 -19.25
CA LEU A 217 1.00 2.42 -19.28
C LEU A 217 -0.50 2.33 -19.61
N GLY A 218 -1.18 3.46 -19.81
CA GLY A 218 -2.57 3.52 -20.25
C GLY A 218 -3.58 3.74 -19.12
N LEU A 219 -4.71 4.36 -19.49
CA LEU A 219 -5.86 4.66 -18.63
C LEU A 219 -7.07 3.85 -19.06
N VAL A 220 -8.02 3.70 -18.13
CA VAL A 220 -9.34 3.11 -18.35
C VAL A 220 -10.15 3.97 -19.33
N SER A 221 -10.67 3.37 -20.39
CA SER A 221 -11.72 3.97 -21.22
C SER A 221 -12.98 4.25 -20.37
N SER A 222 -13.43 5.51 -20.37
CA SER A 222 -14.62 5.97 -19.63
C SER A 222 -15.95 5.69 -20.37
N THR A 223 -15.94 4.99 -21.50
CA THR A 223 -17.14 4.75 -22.32
C THR A 223 -17.32 3.28 -22.66
N GLY A 224 -18.06 2.56 -21.79
CA GLY A 224 -18.50 1.19 -22.01
C GLY A 224 -17.41 0.14 -21.78
N SER A 225 -17.69 -0.80 -20.88
CA SER A 225 -16.83 -1.95 -20.49
C SER A 225 -15.33 -1.64 -20.52
N PRO A 226 -14.76 -1.07 -19.45
CA PRO A 226 -13.32 -0.86 -19.24
C PRO A 226 -12.43 -1.96 -19.81
N GLN A 227 -11.97 -1.82 -21.06
CA GLN A 227 -10.90 -2.64 -21.60
C GLN A 227 -9.59 -1.90 -21.35
N TRP A 228 -8.73 -2.53 -20.56
CA TRP A 228 -7.35 -2.10 -20.40
C TRP A 228 -6.59 -2.47 -21.66
N GLU A 229 -6.28 -1.48 -22.47
CA GLU A 229 -5.32 -1.64 -23.55
C GLU A 229 -4.01 -0.98 -23.11
N LEU A 230 -3.00 -1.80 -22.82
CA LEU A 230 -1.63 -1.30 -22.72
C LEU A 230 -1.33 -0.58 -24.05
N ARG A 231 -0.95 0.70 -23.98
CA ARG A 231 -0.57 1.45 -25.18
C ARG A 231 0.62 0.80 -25.90
N ASP A 232 1.50 0.16 -25.13
CA ASP A 232 2.64 -0.63 -25.58
C ASP A 232 2.90 -1.76 -24.58
N GLU A 233 2.66 -3.01 -24.98
CA GLU A 233 2.89 -4.21 -24.16
C GLU A 233 4.36 -4.39 -23.76
N THR A 234 5.29 -3.76 -24.48
CA THR A 234 6.73 -3.82 -24.19
C THR A 234 7.19 -2.77 -23.16
N LEU A 235 6.36 -1.76 -22.90
CA LEU A 235 6.72 -0.64 -22.03
C LEU A 235 6.99 -1.03 -20.56
N PRO A 236 6.22 -1.94 -19.92
CA PRO A 236 6.55 -2.43 -18.59
C PRO A 236 7.96 -3.04 -18.50
N GLU A 237 8.37 -3.79 -19.52
CA GLU A 237 9.70 -4.39 -19.55
C GLU A 237 10.79 -3.34 -19.80
N LYS A 238 10.52 -2.31 -20.62
CA LYS A 238 11.42 -1.16 -20.78
C LYS A 238 11.62 -0.42 -19.45
N PHE A 239 10.55 -0.22 -18.65
CA PHE A 239 10.64 0.40 -17.33
C PHE A 239 11.54 -0.42 -16.40
N ARG A 240 11.37 -1.75 -16.37
CA ARG A 240 12.25 -2.67 -15.62
C ARG A 240 13.70 -2.59 -16.04
N GLN A 241 13.97 -2.59 -17.34
CA GLN A 241 15.34 -2.49 -17.84
C GLN A 241 15.99 -1.13 -17.52
N TYR A 242 15.21 -0.05 -17.58
CA TYR A 242 15.67 1.29 -17.24
C TYR A 242 16.08 1.38 -15.77
N VAL A 243 15.20 0.99 -14.84
CA VAL A 243 15.48 0.97 -13.40
C VAL A 243 16.64 0.04 -13.09
N ARG A 244 16.78 -1.07 -13.82
CA ARG A 244 17.90 -2.01 -13.68
C ARG A 244 19.27 -1.43 -14.05
N GLY A 245 19.32 -0.20 -14.57
CA GLY A 245 20.57 0.51 -14.85
C GLY A 245 21.18 0.16 -16.20
N LYS A 246 20.38 -0.30 -17.18
CA LYS A 246 20.88 -0.57 -18.54
C LYS A 246 21.55 0.69 -19.11
N GLU A 247 22.84 0.59 -19.40
CA GLU A 247 23.68 1.73 -19.82
C GLU A 247 23.17 2.35 -21.13
N GLY A 248 23.20 3.68 -21.21
CA GLY A 248 22.74 4.44 -22.39
C GLY A 248 21.22 4.42 -22.62
N MET A 249 20.43 3.77 -21.76
CA MET A 249 18.97 3.78 -21.87
C MET A 249 18.41 5.11 -21.36
N GLU A 250 17.71 5.84 -22.23
CA GLU A 250 16.90 7.01 -21.88
C GLU A 250 15.63 6.57 -21.12
N ASN A 251 15.04 7.50 -20.37
CA ASN A 251 13.83 7.21 -19.61
C ASN A 251 12.66 6.90 -20.58
N PRO A 252 12.15 5.66 -20.58
CA PRO A 252 11.12 5.24 -21.54
C PRO A 252 9.77 5.93 -21.32
N ALA A 253 9.56 6.61 -20.19
CA ALA A 253 8.35 7.40 -19.94
C ALA A 253 8.41 8.82 -20.56
N ASN A 254 9.58 9.27 -21.03
CA ASN A 254 9.74 10.58 -21.70
C ASN A 254 9.53 10.50 -23.22
N ALA A 255 9.19 9.34 -23.77
CA ALA A 255 9.13 9.05 -25.20
C ALA A 255 7.79 9.44 -25.85
#